data_AF-A0A4R7C4S6-F1
#
_entry.id   AF-A0A4R7C4S6-F1
#
_cell.length_a   1.000
_cell.length_b   1.000
_cell.length_c   1.000
_cell.angle_alpha   90.00
_cell.angle_beta   90.00
_cell.angle_gamma   90.00
#
_symmetry.space_group_name_H-M   'P 1'
#
loop_
_entity.id
_entity.type
_entity.pdbx_description
1 polymer ?
#
loop_
_entity_poly.entity_id
_entity_poly.type
_entity_poly.pdbx_seq_one_letter_code
_entity_poly.pdbx_strand_id
1 'polypeptide(L)' 'MILALIGLLGIFVLVAMVVAPSQPVVRDWYLTHACGHLDRISTDICAAMRRAAGGRPI' A
#
# COMPACT_ATOMS: atom_id res chain seq x y z
N MET A 1 -24.18 -3.42 -3.47
CA MET A 1 -23.20 -2.50 -4.09
C MET A 1 -22.10 -2.08 -3.12
N ILE A 2 -22.44 -1.48 -1.97
CA ILE A 2 -21.45 -1.02 -0.97
C ILE A 2 -20.52 -2.15 -0.47
N LEU A 3 -21.07 -3.33 -0.15
CA LEU A 3 -20.28 -4.50 0.25
C LEU A 3 -19.27 -4.96 -0.83
N ALA A 4 -19.64 -4.86 -2.10
CA ALA A 4 -18.76 -5.22 -3.21
C ALA A 4 -17.60 -4.23 -3.35
N LEU A 5 -17.86 -2.94 -3.17
CA LEU A 5 -16.83 -1.88 -3.16
C LEU A 5 -15.85 -2.05 -2.01
N ILE A 6 -16.35 -2.35 -0.80
CA ILE A 6 -15.51 -2.61 0.37
C ILE A 6 -14.65 -3.85 0.15
N GLY A 7 -15.22 -4.93 -0.40
CA GLY A 7 -14.47 -6.14 -0.75
C GLY A 7 -13.39 -5.87 -1.80
N LEU A 8 -13.70 -5.09 -2.84
CA LEU A 8 -12.73 -4.72 -3.87
C LEU A 8 -11.59 -3.88 -3.29
N LEU A 9 -11.92 -2.91 -2.42
CA LEU A 9 -10.93 -2.09 -1.73
C LEU A 9 -10.05 -2.97 -0.82
N GLY A 10 -10.65 -3.90 -0.07
CA GLY A 10 -9.93 -4.82 0.81
C GLY A 10 -8.95 -5.72 0.04
N ILE A 11 -9.37 -6.28 -1.10
CA ILE A 11 -8.50 -7.07 -1.98
C ILE A 11 -7.38 -6.21 -2.55
N PHE A 12 -7.69 -5.00 -2.99
CA PHE A 12 -6.70 -4.06 -3.52
C PHE A 12 -5.63 -3.70 -2.46
N VAL A 13 -6.07 -3.50 -1.22
CA VAL A 13 -5.18 -3.28 -0.06
C VAL A 13 -4.34 -4.53 0.24
N LEU A 14 -4.92 -5.72 0.16
CA LEU A 14 -4.20 -6.98 0.38
C LEU A 14 -3.09 -7.15 -0.67
N VAL A 15 -3.39 -6.87 -1.94
CA VAL A 15 -2.42 -6.90 -3.03
C VAL A 15 -1.35 -5.82 -2.82
N ALA A 16 -1.72 -4.62 -2.36
CA ALA A 16 -0.76 -3.58 -2.01
C ALA A 16 0.17 -4.00 -0.85
N MET A 17 -0.34 -4.72 0.16
CA MET A 17 0.49 -5.20 1.27
C MET A 17 1.37 -6.40 0.93
N VAL A 18 0.96 -7.26 -0.01
CA VAL A 18 1.68 -8.52 -0.33
C VAL A 18 2.56 -8.39 -1.57
N VAL A 19 2.07 -7.71 -2.61
CA VAL A 19 2.73 -7.61 -3.93
C VAL A 19 3.52 -6.31 -4.09
N ALA A 20 3.04 -5.18 -3.58
CA ALA A 20 3.80 -3.93 -3.69
C ALA A 20 5.17 -3.96 -2.96
N PRO A 21 5.36 -4.59 -1.77
CA PRO A 21 6.67 -4.60 -1.14
C PRO A 21 7.72 -5.40 -1.90
N SER A 22 7.33 -6.38 -2.72
CA SER A 22 8.26 -7.16 -3.54
C SER A 22 8.71 -6.44 -4.82
N GLN A 23 8.05 -5.33 -5.21
CA GLN A 23 8.40 -4.53 -6.38
C GLN A 23 8.78 -3.09 -6.01
N PRO A 24 10.07 -2.73 -6.05
CA PRO A 24 10.56 -1.43 -5.55
C PRO A 24 10.00 -0.23 -6.34
N VAL A 25 9.77 -0.38 -7.64
CA VAL A 25 9.16 0.65 -8.51
C VAL A 25 7.71 0.95 -8.10
N VAL A 26 6.91 -0.09 -7.89
CA VAL A 26 5.50 0.04 -7.52
C VAL A 26 5.37 0.63 -6.11
N ARG A 27 6.24 0.19 -5.19
CA ARG A 27 6.34 0.73 -3.82
C ARG A 27 6.62 2.23 -3.81
N ASP A 28 7.62 2.70 -4.57
CA ASP A 28 7.97 4.14 -4.60
C ASP A 28 6.84 4.99 -5.20
N TRP A 29 6.18 4.50 -6.26
CA TRP A 29 5.00 5.17 -6.81
C TRP A 29 3.86 5.26 -5.78
N TYR A 30 3.63 4.17 -5.03
CA TYR A 30 2.64 4.14 -3.96
C TYR A 30 2.97 5.10 -2.82
N LEU A 31 4.23 5.18 -2.40
CA LEU A 31 4.67 6.09 -1.34
C LEU A 31 4.52 7.57 -1.75
N THR A 32 4.78 7.90 -3.02
CA THR A 32 4.71 9.29 -3.51
C THR A 32 3.30 9.73 -3.89
N HIS A 33 2.49 8.87 -4.52
CA HIS A 33 1.17 9.25 -5.04
C HIS A 33 0.02 8.78 -4.17
N ALA A 34 0.11 7.55 -3.67
CA ALA A 34 -1.02 6.88 -3.04
C ALA A 34 -1.06 7.14 -1.53
N CYS A 35 0.10 7.19 -0.86
CA CYS A 35 0.14 7.34 0.59
C CYS A 35 -0.52 8.63 1.10
N GLY A 36 -0.46 9.75 0.39
CA GLY A 36 -1.15 10.98 0.82
C GLY A 36 -2.68 10.84 0.93
N HIS A 37 -3.28 9.90 0.19
CA HIS A 37 -4.71 9.60 0.25
C HIS A 37 -5.00 8.36 1.10
N LEU A 38 -4.18 7.31 0.99
CA LEU A 38 -4.37 6.08 1.75
C LEU A 38 -4.10 6.25 3.25
N ASP A 39 -3.21 7.16 3.67
CA ASP A 39 -2.94 7.40 5.10
C ASP A 39 -4.20 7.90 5.86
N ARG A 40 -5.13 8.54 5.13
CA ARG A 40 -6.44 8.96 5.66
C ARG A 40 -7.44 7.81 5.86
N ILE A 41 -7.23 6.69 5.18
CA ILE A 41 -8.13 5.52 5.20
C ILE A 41 -7.52 4.41 6.08
N SER A 42 -6.21 4.19 5.98
CA SER A 42 -5.49 3.18 6.71
C SER A 42 -3.98 3.48 6.73
N THR A 43 -3.52 3.97 7.88
CA THR A 43 -2.10 4.24 8.17
C THR A 43 -1.23 2.98 8.05
N ASP A 44 -1.80 1.80 8.29
CA ASP A 44 -1.07 0.53 8.30
C ASP A 44 -0.51 0.13 6.93
N ILE A 45 -1.22 0.48 5.85
CA ILE A 45 -0.79 0.18 4.47
C ILE A 45 0.47 0.98 4.16
N CYS A 46 0.48 2.28 4.48
CA CYS A 46 1.63 3.14 4.29
C CYS A 46 2.80 2.78 5.21
N ALA A 47 2.53 2.33 6.43
CA ALA A 47 3.54 1.82 7.34
C ALA A 47 4.21 0.55 6.79
N ALA A 48 3.44 -0.40 6.25
CA ALA A 48 3.98 -1.61 5.61
C ALA A 48 4.89 -1.28 4.42
N MET A 49 4.47 -0.35 3.56
CA MET A 49 5.28 0.10 2.42
C MET A 49 6.54 0.86 2.85
N ARG A 50 6.48 1.68 3.90
CA ARG A 50 7.65 2.34 4.50
C ARG A 50 8.64 1.35 5.11
N ARG A 51 8.17 0.32 5.83
CA ARG A 51 9.01 -0.76 6.36
C ARG A 51 9.72 -1.51 5.23
N ALA A 52 9.00 -1.82 4.15
CA ALA A 52 9.58 -2.43 2.95
C ALA A 52 10.56 -1.50 2.22
N ALA A 53 10.45 -0.18 2.37
CA ALA A 53 11.39 0.79 1.83
C ALA A 53 12.66 0.95 2.69
N GLY A 54 12.50 0.94 4.03
CA GLY A 54 13.58 1.05 5.02
C GLY A 54 14.39 -0.23 5.22
N GLY A 55 13.91 -1.37 4.72
CA GLY A 55 14.65 -2.63 4.67
C GLY A 55 15.69 -2.73 3.54
N ARG A 56 15.91 -1.67 2.74
CA ARG A 56 17.05 -1.60 1.82
C ARG A 56 18.30 -1.18 2.63
N PRO A 57 19.29 -2.06 2.85
CA PRO A 57 20.64 -1.57 3.09
C PRO A 57 21.04 -0.75 1.84
N ILE A 58 21.44 0.50 2.09
CA ILE A 58 22.18 1.30 1.11
C ILE A 58 23.47 0.61 0.71
#